data_AF-A0ABD3VRC9-F1
#
_entry.id   AF-A0ABD3VRC9-F1
#
_cell.length_a   1.000
_cell.length_b   1.000
_cell.length_c   1.000
_cell.angle_alpha   90.00
_cell.angle_beta   90.00
_cell.angle_gamma   90.00
#
_symmetry.space_group_name_H-M   'P 1'
#
loop_
_entity.id
_entity.type
_entity.pdbx_description
1 polymer ?
#
loop_
_entity_poly.entity_id
_entity_poly.type
_entity_poly.pdbx_seq_one_letter_code
_entity_poly.pdbx_strand_id
1 'polypeptide(L)'
;MACILLLFVILAVINGNDEVETLRKEVQHLTSIVLSLQNQVVDLQSQQKRETRAISPEYGFMAMLSNHVGGLHLNQPIVFDKVITNIGDAYNNQNGMFTCIVPGTYLFTFSIMADTTEYVEAALALNGNHVINAISDHTGTTVWDMGSSSAILSLREGDVVSVVIQWPDRVDNTLHANGYTSFSGYLLRQAD
;
A
#
# COMPACT_ATOMS: atom_id res chain seq x y z
N MET A 1 85.83 -15.92 20.89
CA MET A 1 84.57 -15.51 21.56
C MET A 1 83.73 -14.56 20.70
N ALA A 2 84.30 -13.50 20.11
CA ALA A 2 83.56 -12.52 19.30
C ALA A 2 82.84 -13.09 18.06
N CYS A 3 83.47 -13.98 17.26
CA CYS A 3 82.83 -14.57 16.07
C CYS A 3 81.61 -15.44 16.40
N ILE A 4 81.62 -16.15 17.53
CA ILE A 4 80.50 -17.03 17.93
C ILE A 4 79.30 -16.18 18.34
N LEU A 5 79.51 -15.11 19.11
CA LEU A 5 78.47 -14.14 19.45
C LEU A 5 77.87 -13.45 18.21
N LEU A 6 78.70 -13.09 17.23
CA LEU A 6 78.25 -12.49 15.98
C LEU A 6 77.34 -13.45 15.19
N LEU A 7 77.67 -14.74 15.17
CA LEU A 7 76.90 -15.78 14.47
C LEU A 7 75.53 -16.01 15.13
N PHE A 8 75.47 -16.00 16.46
CA PHE A 8 74.19 -16.07 17.20
C PHE A 8 73.30 -14.86 16.94
N VAL A 9 73.88 -13.66 16.88
CA VAL A 9 73.15 -12.43 16.56
C VAL A 9 72.59 -12.51 15.13
N ILE A 10 73.39 -12.95 14.15
CA ILE A 10 72.94 -13.12 12.77
C ILE A 10 71.80 -14.14 12.67
N LEU A 11 71.91 -15.29 13.33
CA LEU A 11 70.87 -16.32 13.30
C LEU A 11 69.56 -15.86 13.94
N ALA A 12 69.64 -15.12 15.06
CA ALA A 12 68.48 -14.52 15.71
C ALA A 12 67.79 -13.47 14.82
N VAL A 13 68.56 -12.66 14.09
CA VAL A 13 68.03 -11.69 13.12
C VAL A 13 67.36 -12.39 11.93
N ILE A 14 67.95 -13.47 11.41
CA ILE A 14 67.36 -14.25 10.30
C ILE A 14 66.04 -14.88 10.73
N ASN A 15 66.02 -15.58 11.88
CA ASN A 15 64.79 -16.17 12.42
C ASN A 15 63.71 -15.11 12.67
N GLY A 16 64.09 -13.94 13.21
CA GLY A 16 63.17 -12.82 13.41
C GLY A 16 62.60 -12.27 12.10
N ASN A 17 63.39 -12.23 11.02
CA ASN A 17 62.92 -11.79 9.71
C ASN A 17 61.92 -12.78 9.09
N ASP A 18 62.14 -14.09 9.25
CA ASP A 18 61.22 -15.13 8.75
C ASP A 18 59.86 -15.09 9.48
N GLU A 19 59.87 -14.86 10.80
CA GLU A 19 58.65 -14.64 11.59
C GLU A 19 57.89 -13.38 11.13
N VAL A 20 58.61 -12.27 10.90
CA VAL A 20 58.03 -11.01 10.43
C VAL A 20 57.40 -11.17 9.04
N GLU A 21 58.02 -11.90 8.12
CA GLU A 21 57.47 -12.15 6.79
C GLU A 21 56.24 -13.07 6.85
N THR A 22 56.24 -14.04 7.76
CA THR A 22 55.08 -14.90 8.02
C THR A 22 53.90 -14.10 8.56
N LEU A 23 54.13 -13.26 9.58
CA LEU A 23 53.12 -12.37 10.15
C LEU A 23 52.59 -11.37 9.11
N ARG A 24 53.46 -10.84 8.24
CA ARG A 24 53.05 -9.93 7.17
C ARG A 24 52.05 -10.58 6.22
N LYS A 25 52.29 -11.83 5.82
CA LYS A 25 51.37 -12.59 4.96
C LYS A 25 50.03 -12.85 5.65
N GLU A 26 50.05 -13.16 6.94
CA GLU A 26 48.84 -13.37 7.74
C GLU A 26 48.03 -12.07 7.87
N VAL A 27 48.68 -10.94 8.14
CA VAL A 27 48.00 -9.62 8.17
C VAL A 27 47.38 -9.26 6.82
N GLN A 28 48.07 -9.53 5.70
CA GLN A 28 47.50 -9.31 4.36
C GLN A 28 46.30 -10.20 4.09
N HIS A 29 46.37 -11.47 4.49
CA HIS A 29 45.26 -12.42 4.37
C HIS A 29 44.07 -12.01 5.24
N LEU A 30 44.30 -11.62 6.49
CA LEU A 30 43.25 -11.12 7.37
C LEU A 30 42.62 -9.83 6.82
N THR A 31 43.43 -8.94 6.23
CA THR A 31 42.93 -7.72 5.59
C THR A 31 41.99 -8.04 4.43
N SER A 32 42.33 -9.02 3.58
CA SER A 32 41.44 -9.41 2.47
C SER A 32 40.15 -10.06 2.98
N ILE A 33 40.21 -10.86 4.05
CA ILE A 33 39.03 -11.42 4.70
C ILE A 33 38.12 -10.29 5.24
N VAL A 34 38.68 -9.31 5.94
CA VAL A 34 37.90 -8.18 6.49
C VAL A 34 37.20 -7.40 5.39
N LEU A 35 37.88 -7.09 4.28
CA LEU A 35 37.27 -6.40 3.14
C LEU A 35 36.15 -7.22 2.51
N SER A 36 36.35 -8.54 2.38
CA SER A 36 35.31 -9.44 1.87
C SER A 36 34.09 -9.47 2.77
N LEU A 37 34.28 -9.56 4.09
CA LEU A 37 33.19 -9.54 5.06
C LEU A 37 32.45 -8.21 5.06
N GLN A 38 33.16 -7.08 4.94
CA GLN A 38 32.53 -5.75 4.84
C GLN A 38 31.61 -5.66 3.61
N ASN A 39 32.05 -6.14 2.45
CA ASN A 39 31.20 -6.17 1.25
C ASN A 39 29.97 -7.06 1.43
N GLN A 40 30.14 -8.25 2.03
CA GLN A 40 29.01 -9.14 2.32
C GLN A 40 28.00 -8.50 3.28
N VAL A 41 28.45 -7.76 4.30
CA VAL A 41 27.54 -7.05 5.22
C VAL A 41 26.73 -5.98 4.48
N VAL A 42 27.37 -5.21 3.60
CA VAL A 42 26.67 -4.20 2.78
C VAL A 42 25.63 -4.85 1.87
N ASP A 43 25.98 -5.95 1.22
CA ASP A 43 25.06 -6.68 0.36
C ASP A 43 23.87 -7.25 1.14
N LEU A 44 24.11 -7.88 2.29
CA LEU A 44 23.06 -8.41 3.16
C LEU A 44 22.13 -7.32 3.67
N GLN A 45 22.67 -6.15 4.05
CA GLN A 45 21.86 -5.00 4.44
C GLN A 45 21.00 -4.50 3.27
N SER A 46 21.54 -4.51 2.05
CA SER A 46 20.77 -4.14 0.86
C SER A 46 19.65 -5.13 0.56
N GLN A 47 19.88 -6.42 0.77
CA GLN A 47 18.89 -7.49 0.60
C GLN A 47 17.79 -7.39 1.65
N GLN A 48 18.13 -7.25 2.93
CA GLN A 48 17.15 -7.04 4.01
C GLN A 48 16.29 -5.81 3.76
N LYS A 49 16.87 -4.70 3.27
CA LYS A 49 16.10 -3.50 2.93
C LYS A 49 15.11 -3.76 1.78
N ARG A 50 15.49 -4.58 0.80
CA ARG A 50 14.61 -4.97 -0.31
C ARG A 50 13.50 -5.92 0.16
N GLU A 51 13.82 -6.89 1.01
CA GLU A 51 12.85 -7.82 1.61
C GLU A 51 11.86 -7.10 2.52
N THR A 52 12.33 -6.18 3.36
CA THR A 52 11.45 -5.36 4.23
C THR A 52 10.50 -4.50 3.39
N ARG A 53 10.97 -3.95 2.27
CA ARG A 53 10.10 -3.22 1.31
C ARG A 53 9.14 -4.14 0.57
N ALA A 54 9.47 -5.42 0.40
CA ALA A 54 8.59 -6.43 -0.19
C ALA A 54 7.46 -6.85 0.76
N ILE A 55 7.62 -6.64 2.08
CA ILE A 55 6.56 -6.77 3.09
C ILE A 55 5.97 -5.38 3.35
N SER A 56 5.44 -4.73 2.31
CA SER A 56 4.65 -3.51 2.48
C SER A 56 3.28 -3.88 3.02
N PRO A 57 2.72 -3.15 4.01
CA PRO A 57 1.41 -3.46 4.52
C PRO A 57 0.38 -3.32 3.38
N GLU A 58 -0.35 -4.38 3.13
CA GLU A 58 -1.41 -4.41 2.13
C GLU A 58 -2.69 -3.85 2.76
N TYR A 59 -3.26 -2.83 2.15
CA TYR A 59 -4.59 -2.33 2.50
C TYR A 59 -5.44 -2.36 1.26
N GLY A 60 -6.60 -3.00 1.35
CA GLY A 60 -7.50 -3.07 0.23
C GLY A 60 -8.84 -3.66 0.61
N PHE A 61 -9.90 -3.10 0.04
CA PHE A 61 -11.24 -3.58 0.24
C PHE A 61 -12.03 -3.61 -1.05
N MET A 62 -13.04 -4.47 -1.08
CA MET A 62 -14.07 -4.49 -2.10
C MET A 62 -15.39 -4.85 -1.43
N ALA A 63 -16.39 -4.02 -1.62
CA ALA A 63 -17.73 -4.21 -1.10
C ALA A 63 -18.78 -3.88 -2.16
N MET A 64 -19.96 -4.46 -2.02
CA MET A 64 -21.11 -4.26 -2.91
C MET A 64 -22.41 -4.23 -2.11
N LEU A 65 -23.51 -3.83 -2.74
CA LEU A 65 -24.83 -3.93 -2.13
C LEU A 65 -25.31 -5.38 -2.11
N SER A 66 -25.86 -5.84 -0.97
CA SER A 66 -26.58 -7.11 -0.90
C SER A 66 -27.98 -7.02 -1.53
N ASN A 67 -28.65 -5.87 -1.38
CA ASN A 67 -30.03 -5.64 -1.81
C ASN A 67 -30.18 -4.24 -2.42
N HIS A 68 -31.25 -4.01 -3.18
CA HIS A 68 -31.58 -2.68 -3.70
C HIS A 68 -31.74 -1.69 -2.54
N VAL A 69 -31.25 -0.47 -2.70
CA VAL A 69 -31.31 0.57 -1.66
C VAL A 69 -31.84 1.86 -2.26
N GLY A 70 -33.02 2.31 -1.82
CA GLY A 70 -33.62 3.58 -2.23
C GLY A 70 -33.96 4.46 -1.03
N GLY A 71 -34.58 5.61 -1.30
CA GLY A 71 -34.93 6.59 -0.27
C GLY A 71 -33.71 7.28 0.33
N LEU A 72 -32.67 7.48 -0.47
CA LEU A 72 -31.40 8.05 -0.03
C LEU A 72 -31.44 9.58 0.00
N HIS A 73 -30.63 10.20 0.87
CA HIS A 73 -30.60 11.65 1.07
C HIS A 73 -29.29 12.29 0.58
N LEU A 74 -29.30 13.61 0.34
CA LEU A 74 -28.09 14.35 -0.08
C LEU A 74 -26.96 14.12 0.93
N ASN A 75 -25.76 13.84 0.42
CA ASN A 75 -24.55 13.58 1.21
C ASN A 75 -24.66 12.36 2.14
N GLN A 76 -25.70 11.53 2.02
CA GLN A 76 -25.78 10.27 2.73
C GLN A 76 -24.72 9.30 2.18
N PRO A 77 -23.86 8.71 3.03
CA PRO A 77 -22.97 7.63 2.63
C PRO A 77 -23.77 6.40 2.17
N ILE A 78 -23.37 5.84 1.02
CA ILE A 78 -23.88 4.57 0.55
C ILE A 78 -23.19 3.45 1.34
N VAL A 79 -23.98 2.61 2.02
CA VAL A 79 -23.46 1.48 2.79
C VAL A 79 -23.39 0.24 1.90
N PHE A 80 -22.19 -0.11 1.45
CA PHE A 80 -21.93 -1.35 0.70
C PHE A 80 -21.73 -2.48 1.72
N ASP A 81 -22.83 -3.11 2.12
CA ASP A 81 -22.88 -4.01 3.27
C ASP A 81 -22.21 -5.38 3.02
N LYS A 82 -22.16 -5.82 1.76
CA LYS A 82 -21.55 -7.10 1.36
C LYS A 82 -20.06 -6.94 1.08
N VAL A 83 -19.24 -7.26 2.07
CA VAL A 83 -17.78 -7.26 1.95
C VAL A 83 -17.28 -8.52 1.25
N ILE A 84 -16.48 -8.34 0.19
CA ILE A 84 -15.76 -9.42 -0.50
C ILE A 84 -14.33 -9.55 0.05
N THR A 85 -13.67 -8.40 0.22
CA THR A 85 -12.29 -8.29 0.72
C THR A 85 -12.20 -7.08 1.65
N ASN A 86 -11.42 -7.19 2.73
CA ASN A 86 -11.12 -6.07 3.64
C ASN A 86 -9.77 -6.25 4.34
N ILE A 87 -8.69 -6.30 3.56
CA ILE A 87 -7.33 -6.44 4.09
C ILE A 87 -6.96 -5.16 4.84
N GLY A 88 -6.57 -5.32 6.10
CA GLY A 88 -6.25 -4.23 7.01
C GLY A 88 -7.45 -3.61 7.71
N ASP A 89 -8.66 -4.17 7.54
CA ASP A 89 -9.89 -3.79 8.26
C ASP A 89 -10.22 -2.29 8.26
N ALA A 90 -9.82 -1.60 7.19
CA ALA A 90 -9.98 -0.15 7.04
C ALA A 90 -11.37 0.26 6.53
N TYR A 91 -12.14 -0.66 5.93
CA TYR A 91 -13.51 -0.42 5.50
C TYR A 91 -14.52 -0.87 6.56
N ASN A 92 -15.50 -0.03 6.86
CA ASN A 92 -16.60 -0.34 7.78
C ASN A 92 -17.92 -0.50 7.01
N ASN A 93 -18.42 -1.73 6.98
CA ASN A 93 -19.64 -2.09 6.25
C ASN A 93 -20.95 -1.71 6.96
N GLN A 94 -20.88 -1.11 8.15
CA GLN A 94 -22.04 -0.58 8.85
C GLN A 94 -22.31 0.89 8.50
N ASN A 95 -21.29 1.61 8.03
CA ASN A 95 -21.41 3.04 7.70
C ASN A 95 -20.94 3.40 6.28
N GLY A 96 -20.40 2.45 5.53
CA GLY A 96 -19.98 2.66 4.14
C GLY A 96 -18.65 3.38 3.97
N MET A 97 -17.86 3.53 5.03
CA MET A 97 -16.67 4.39 5.05
C MET A 97 -15.37 3.59 5.11
N PHE A 98 -14.38 4.03 4.33
CA PHE A 98 -12.99 3.64 4.48
C PHE A 98 -12.28 4.68 5.37
N THR A 99 -11.55 4.24 6.39
CA THR A 99 -10.71 5.09 7.24
C THR A 99 -9.24 4.74 7.01
N CYS A 100 -8.44 5.72 6.63
CA CYS A 100 -7.02 5.52 6.38
C CYS A 100 -6.28 5.20 7.69
N ILE A 101 -5.71 3.98 7.79
CA ILE A 101 -4.88 3.55 8.92
C ILE A 101 -3.39 3.86 8.64
N VAL A 102 -2.97 3.78 7.38
CA VAL A 102 -1.58 4.00 6.98
C VAL A 102 -1.50 5.11 5.92
N PRO A 103 -0.77 6.22 6.18
CA PRO A 103 -0.60 7.28 5.21
C PRO A 103 -0.02 6.76 3.89
N GLY A 104 -0.54 7.24 2.77
CA GLY A 104 -0.10 6.76 1.46
C GLY A 104 -0.93 7.25 0.29
N THR A 105 -0.61 6.71 -0.89
CA THR A 105 -1.37 6.92 -2.12
C THR A 105 -2.29 5.72 -2.34
N TYR A 106 -3.58 5.98 -2.52
CA TYR A 106 -4.63 4.98 -2.68
C TYR A 106 -5.36 5.17 -4.00
N LEU A 107 -5.77 4.07 -4.64
CA LEU A 107 -6.79 4.10 -5.69
C LEU A 107 -8.13 3.76 -5.06
N PHE A 108 -9.15 4.56 -5.37
CA PHE A 108 -10.54 4.23 -5.10
C PHE A 108 -11.31 4.17 -6.41
N THR A 109 -12.22 3.20 -6.51
CA THR A 109 -13.16 3.09 -7.63
C THR A 109 -14.52 2.67 -7.13
N PHE A 110 -15.56 3.27 -7.70
CA PHE A 110 -16.93 2.90 -7.41
C PHE A 110 -17.75 2.82 -8.70
N SER A 111 -18.76 1.96 -8.68
CA SER A 111 -19.78 1.83 -9.70
C SER A 111 -21.16 1.97 -9.07
N ILE A 112 -22.07 2.61 -9.78
CA ILE A 112 -23.48 2.73 -9.41
C ILE A 112 -24.36 2.38 -10.61
N MET A 113 -25.48 1.74 -10.32
CA MET A 113 -26.55 1.52 -11.28
C MET A 113 -27.84 1.94 -10.59
N ALA A 114 -28.59 2.86 -11.18
CA ALA A 114 -29.95 3.15 -10.74
C ALA A 114 -30.87 1.98 -11.12
N ASP A 115 -31.94 1.78 -10.36
CA ASP A 115 -33.00 0.84 -10.73
C ASP A 115 -33.79 1.35 -11.94
N THR A 116 -34.63 0.48 -12.49
CA THR A 116 -35.36 0.74 -13.74
C THR A 116 -36.20 2.01 -13.61
N THR A 117 -36.12 2.90 -14.59
CA THR A 117 -36.80 4.21 -14.64
C THR A 117 -36.30 5.27 -13.65
N GLU A 118 -35.27 4.97 -12.85
CA GLU A 118 -34.75 5.84 -11.79
C GLU A 118 -33.46 6.58 -12.16
N TYR A 119 -33.00 7.46 -11.27
CA TYR A 119 -31.79 8.26 -11.44
C TYR A 119 -30.95 8.25 -10.17
N VAL A 120 -29.64 8.01 -10.31
CA VAL A 120 -28.71 8.17 -9.19
C VAL A 120 -27.45 8.90 -9.65
N GLU A 121 -27.11 9.97 -8.95
CA GLU A 121 -25.77 10.56 -8.96
C GLU A 121 -25.10 10.29 -7.62
N ALA A 122 -23.83 9.92 -7.65
CA ALA A 122 -23.04 9.75 -6.44
C ALA A 122 -21.62 10.30 -6.63
N ALA A 123 -21.02 10.71 -5.53
CA ALA A 123 -19.66 11.25 -5.51
C ALA A 123 -18.78 10.42 -4.59
N LEU A 124 -17.53 10.22 -4.99
CA LEU A 124 -16.48 9.91 -4.04
C LEU A 124 -16.17 11.17 -3.23
N ALA A 125 -16.18 11.04 -1.90
CA ALA A 125 -15.87 12.14 -0.99
C ALA A 125 -14.66 11.78 -0.10
N LEU A 126 -13.79 12.77 0.10
CA LEU A 126 -12.68 12.74 1.06
C LEU A 126 -12.98 13.73 2.18
N ASN A 127 -13.12 13.22 3.41
CA ASN A 127 -13.49 14.01 4.59
C ASN A 127 -14.73 14.89 4.37
N GLY A 128 -15.73 14.34 3.67
CA GLY A 128 -16.97 15.03 3.31
C GLY A 128 -16.88 15.98 2.10
N ASN A 129 -15.68 16.22 1.56
CA ASN A 129 -15.50 17.05 0.36
C ASN A 129 -15.56 16.18 -0.90
N HIS A 130 -16.34 16.60 -1.89
CA HIS A 130 -16.49 15.86 -3.14
C HIS A 130 -15.20 15.86 -3.95
N VAL A 131 -14.89 14.72 -4.57
CA VAL A 131 -13.69 14.48 -5.37
C VAL A 131 -14.06 14.25 -6.84
N ILE A 132 -14.92 13.26 -7.10
CA ILE A 132 -15.33 12.88 -8.47
C ILE A 132 -16.72 12.24 -8.43
N ASN A 133 -17.52 12.48 -9.48
CA ASN A 133 -18.91 12.02 -9.58
C ASN A 133 -19.08 10.89 -10.61
N ALA A 134 -20.09 10.06 -10.40
CA ALA A 134 -20.65 9.18 -11.41
C ALA A 134 -22.18 9.32 -11.42
N ILE A 135 -22.78 9.12 -12.58
CA ILE A 135 -24.23 9.19 -12.81
C ILE A 135 -24.68 7.90 -13.47
N SER A 136 -25.85 7.41 -13.08
CA SER A 136 -26.62 6.40 -13.79
C SER A 136 -28.04 6.95 -13.98
N ASP A 137 -28.46 7.11 -15.23
CA ASP A 137 -29.75 7.75 -15.59
C ASP A 137 -30.62 6.82 -16.44
N HIS A 138 -31.62 6.24 -15.80
CA HIS A 138 -32.66 5.43 -16.46
C HIS A 138 -33.96 6.22 -16.64
N THR A 139 -33.98 7.54 -16.36
CA THR A 139 -35.20 8.35 -16.34
C THR A 139 -36.00 8.18 -17.64
N GLY A 140 -37.23 7.69 -17.54
CA GLY A 140 -38.13 7.57 -18.69
C GLY A 140 -37.71 6.51 -19.72
N THR A 141 -36.77 5.62 -19.38
CA THR A 141 -36.37 4.49 -20.24
C THR A 141 -36.27 3.20 -19.43
N THR A 142 -36.21 2.06 -20.13
CA THR A 142 -35.91 0.74 -19.53
C THR A 142 -34.54 0.22 -20.00
N VAL A 143 -33.69 1.12 -20.49
CA VAL A 143 -32.37 0.75 -21.00
C VAL A 143 -31.39 0.78 -19.84
N TRP A 144 -30.62 -0.29 -19.68
CA TRP A 144 -29.62 -0.39 -18.62
C TRP A 144 -28.50 0.63 -18.82
N ASP A 145 -28.27 1.46 -17.81
CA ASP A 145 -27.15 2.39 -17.70
C ASP A 145 -26.37 2.18 -16.39
N MET A 146 -25.07 2.42 -16.40
CA MET A 146 -24.19 2.27 -15.23
C MET A 146 -23.12 3.37 -15.24
N GLY A 147 -23.00 4.06 -14.11
CA GLY A 147 -21.95 5.05 -13.87
C GLY A 147 -20.79 4.44 -13.11
N SER A 148 -19.57 4.84 -13.43
CA SER A 148 -18.40 4.53 -12.60
C SER A 148 -17.39 5.66 -12.61
N SER A 149 -16.58 5.74 -11.56
CA SER A 149 -15.48 6.70 -11.47
C SER A 149 -14.40 6.20 -10.55
N SER A 150 -13.19 6.73 -10.74
CA SER A 150 -12.02 6.38 -9.94
C SER A 150 -11.19 7.61 -9.61
N ALA A 151 -10.56 7.61 -8.44
CA ALA A 151 -9.65 8.66 -8.01
C ALA A 151 -8.41 8.07 -7.35
N ILE A 152 -7.26 8.67 -7.65
CA ILE A 152 -6.01 8.41 -6.92
C ILE A 152 -5.85 9.52 -5.88
N LEU A 153 -5.81 9.16 -4.61
CA LEU A 153 -5.79 10.10 -3.48
C LEU A 153 -4.55 9.88 -2.62
N SER A 154 -3.95 10.96 -2.16
CA SER A 154 -2.98 10.95 -1.07
C SER A 154 -3.72 11.14 0.25
N LEU A 155 -3.63 10.14 1.13
CA LEU A 155 -4.31 10.12 2.41
C LEU A 155 -3.33 10.22 3.57
N ARG A 156 -3.79 10.86 4.64
CA ARG A 156 -3.18 10.85 5.98
C ARG A 156 -3.95 9.88 6.86
N GLU A 157 -3.30 9.44 7.94
CA GLU A 157 -3.96 8.64 8.97
C GLU A 157 -5.20 9.39 9.50
N GLY A 158 -6.32 8.67 9.57
CA GLY A 158 -7.63 9.20 9.98
C GLY A 158 -8.45 9.83 8.86
N ASP A 159 -7.91 10.03 7.65
CA ASP A 159 -8.71 10.50 6.51
C ASP A 159 -9.80 9.47 6.17
N VAL A 160 -11.01 9.97 5.90
CA VAL A 160 -12.19 9.16 5.61
C VAL A 160 -12.58 9.31 4.14
N VAL A 161 -12.76 8.18 3.46
CA VAL A 161 -13.24 8.11 2.09
C VAL A 161 -14.57 7.35 2.04
N SER A 162 -15.55 7.92 1.36
CA SER A 162 -16.89 7.32 1.22
C SER A 162 -17.51 7.68 -0.13
N VAL A 163 -18.45 6.87 -0.61
CA VAL A 163 -19.32 7.24 -1.72
C VAL A 163 -20.60 7.82 -1.13
N VAL A 164 -20.97 9.03 -1.55
CA VAL A 164 -22.14 9.75 -1.02
C VAL A 164 -23.10 10.11 -2.14
N ILE A 165 -24.40 10.10 -1.84
CA ILE A 165 -25.42 10.49 -2.81
C ILE A 165 -25.33 11.99 -3.13
N GLN A 166 -25.34 12.28 -4.42
CA GLN A 166 -25.52 13.60 -4.97
C GLN A 166 -26.94 13.73 -5.51
N TRP A 167 -27.53 14.91 -5.33
CA TRP A 167 -28.84 15.25 -5.88
C TRP A 167 -30.02 14.34 -5.47
N PRO A 168 -30.55 14.45 -4.23
CA PRO A 168 -31.68 13.64 -3.77
C PRO A 168 -33.04 14.17 -4.25
N ASP A 169 -33.10 15.25 -5.02
CA ASP A 169 -34.36 15.96 -5.33
C ASP A 169 -35.32 15.14 -6.22
N ARG A 170 -34.92 13.90 -6.57
CA ARG A 170 -35.81 12.89 -7.14
C ARG A 170 -36.14 11.86 -6.06
N VAL A 171 -37.44 11.65 -5.85
CA VAL A 171 -37.98 10.62 -4.95
C VAL A 171 -37.53 9.21 -5.37
N ASP A 172 -37.17 9.06 -6.66
CA ASP A 172 -36.77 7.82 -7.30
C ASP A 172 -35.23 7.77 -7.45
N ASN A 173 -34.55 7.23 -6.42
CA ASN A 173 -33.08 7.10 -6.35
C ASN A 173 -32.58 5.75 -5.81
N THR A 174 -33.28 4.68 -6.16
CA THR A 174 -32.95 3.31 -5.84
C THR A 174 -31.70 2.87 -6.58
N LEU A 175 -30.68 2.48 -5.82
CA LEU A 175 -29.51 1.79 -6.32
C LEU A 175 -29.82 0.31 -6.54
N HIS A 176 -29.48 -0.18 -7.73
CA HIS A 176 -29.60 -1.57 -8.10
C HIS A 176 -28.44 -2.40 -7.52
N ALA A 177 -28.78 -3.52 -6.88
CA ALA A 177 -27.80 -4.45 -6.31
C ALA A 177 -27.30 -5.49 -7.34
N ASN A 178 -27.15 -6.76 -6.96
CA ASN A 178 -26.74 -7.86 -7.83
C ASN A 178 -25.33 -7.73 -8.44
N GLY A 179 -24.43 -7.04 -7.73
CA GLY A 179 -23.04 -6.88 -8.15
C GLY A 179 -22.76 -5.73 -9.12
N TYR A 180 -23.77 -4.94 -9.49
CA TYR A 180 -23.59 -3.75 -10.33
C TYR A 180 -23.09 -2.52 -9.54
N THR A 181 -23.63 -2.33 -8.34
CA THR A 181 -23.24 -1.23 -7.45
C THR A 181 -22.17 -1.69 -6.46
N SER A 182 -20.98 -1.12 -6.57
CA SER A 182 -19.79 -1.56 -5.81
C SER A 182 -18.85 -0.42 -5.46
N PHE A 183 -18.05 -0.63 -4.41
CA PHE A 183 -17.00 0.29 -3.98
C PHE A 183 -15.76 -0.50 -3.58
N SER A 184 -14.61 -0.07 -4.06
CA SER A 184 -13.34 -0.69 -3.74
C SER A 184 -12.24 0.35 -3.66
N GLY A 185 -11.18 0.00 -2.95
CA GLY A 185 -9.96 0.77 -2.94
C GLY A 185 -8.79 -0.02 -2.41
N TYR A 186 -7.58 0.40 -2.76
CA TYR A 186 -6.35 -0.26 -2.32
C TYR A 186 -5.17 0.72 -2.25
N LEU A 187 -4.21 0.39 -1.40
CA LEU A 187 -2.96 1.12 -1.24
C LEU A 187 -2.05 0.84 -2.44
N LEU A 188 -1.69 1.90 -3.17
CA LEU A 188 -0.68 1.86 -4.24
C LEU A 188 0.74 1.97 -3.68
N ARG A 189 0.92 2.85 -2.70
CA ARG A 189 2.22 3.15 -2.11
C ARG A 189 2.07 3.78 -0.73
N GLN A 190 2.68 3.19 0.27
CA GLN A 190 2.81 3.81 1.60
C GLN A 190 3.68 5.08 1.53
N ALA A 191 3.33 6.11 2.29
CA ALA A 191 4.17 7.29 2.47
C ALA A 191 5.40 6.96 3.33
N ASP A 192 6.52 7.65 3.08
CA ASP A 192 7.78 7.46 3.80
C ASP A 192 7.73 8.04 5.23
#